data_AF-A0AAD5R2F9-F1
#
_entry.id   AF-A0AAD5R2F9-F1
#
_cell.length_a   1.000
_cell.length_b   1.000
_cell.length_c   1.000
_cell.angle_alpha   90.00
_cell.angle_beta   90.00
_cell.angle_gamma   90.00
#
_symmetry.space_group_name_H-M   'P 1'
#
loop_
_entity.id
_entity.type
_entity.pdbx_description
1 polymer ?
#
loop_
_entity_poly.entity_id
_entity_poly.type
_entity_poly.pdbx_seq_one_letter_code
_entity_poly.pdbx_strand_id
1 'polypeptide(L)'
;MAPTDAFESQKNKEHRVHKTGGKMSKVKERTKVKGNNAKAFTFKSAVAAGKAIRRAADINERKKHILFMDRKPVVPPPVIVAIVGPSKVGKTTLLRGLVKYYLKSGFEELKGPVTIVTGKKRRVQFIEVKNDINHMIDIAKIADLVLLMVDASYGFEMETFEFLNICQVHGMPRVLGILNHLDCLKGISKVNKVKKVMKHRFWTEIYQGAKLFYLTGMVHNEYKKNEIHNLVRFISVIKFRPLVWRDSHPYILCDRYEDITDIEILRSSPSADRTICLYGWVHGA
;
A
#
# COMPACT_ATOMS: atom_id res chain seq x y z
N MET A 1 48.93 91.05 -35.94
CA MET A 1 47.77 90.82 -36.82
C MET A 1 48.03 89.54 -37.58
N ALA A 2 47.19 88.52 -37.32
CA ALA A 2 47.04 87.16 -37.90
C ALA A 2 48.20 86.11 -37.79
N PRO A 3 47.93 84.89 -37.27
CA PRO A 3 48.92 83.84 -36.98
C PRO A 3 48.97 82.73 -38.06
N THR A 4 50.04 81.91 -38.05
CA THR A 4 50.18 80.70 -38.89
C THR A 4 50.47 79.47 -38.03
N ASP A 5 49.49 79.09 -37.20
CA ASP A 5 49.36 77.73 -36.67
C ASP A 5 48.72 76.86 -37.76
N ALA A 6 49.47 75.97 -38.43
CA ALA A 6 48.88 75.05 -39.41
C ALA A 6 49.60 73.70 -39.61
N PHE A 7 50.39 73.25 -38.63
CA PHE A 7 50.84 71.85 -38.58
C PHE A 7 50.60 71.27 -37.18
N GLU A 8 49.37 71.44 -36.69
CA GLU A 8 48.85 70.62 -35.61
C GLU A 8 48.78 69.15 -36.05
N SER A 9 49.26 68.29 -35.15
CA SER A 9 49.12 66.84 -35.14
C SER A 9 47.94 66.31 -35.94
N GLN A 10 48.22 65.71 -37.11
CA GLN A 10 47.22 64.97 -37.88
C GLN A 10 46.89 63.67 -37.12
N LYS A 11 45.96 63.73 -36.17
CA LYS A 11 45.35 62.55 -35.53
C LYS A 11 44.48 61.86 -36.58
N ASN A 12 45.04 60.87 -37.27
CA ASN A 12 44.27 59.98 -38.12
C ASN A 12 43.13 59.35 -37.29
N LYS A 13 41.88 59.55 -37.73
CA LYS A 13 40.71 58.95 -37.08
C LYS A 13 40.86 57.43 -37.09
N GLU A 14 40.81 56.80 -35.92
CA GLU A 14 40.78 55.34 -35.84
C GLU A 14 39.57 54.78 -36.61
N HIS A 15 39.83 53.80 -37.48
CA HIS A 15 38.76 53.10 -38.16
C HIS A 15 37.90 52.35 -37.15
N ARG A 16 36.58 52.51 -37.27
CA ARG A 16 35.60 51.86 -36.41
C ARG A 16 35.69 50.34 -36.60
N VAL A 17 36.19 49.62 -35.59
CA VAL A 17 36.22 48.15 -35.61
C VAL A 17 34.79 47.64 -35.78
N HIS A 18 34.54 46.87 -36.84
CA HIS A 18 33.23 46.34 -37.17
C HIS A 18 32.71 45.49 -35.99
N LYS A 19 31.76 46.03 -35.18
CA LYS A 19 31.17 45.29 -34.04
C LYS A 19 30.24 44.16 -34.49
N THR A 20 29.84 44.17 -35.75
CA THR A 20 28.88 43.24 -36.32
C THR A 20 29.46 42.64 -37.60
N GLY A 21 30.40 41.71 -37.40
CA GLY A 21 30.95 40.85 -38.45
C GLY A 21 30.92 39.41 -37.92
N GLY A 22 30.00 38.63 -38.48
CA GLY A 22 29.56 37.35 -37.93
C GLY A 22 30.68 36.33 -37.76
N LYS A 23 30.79 35.82 -36.54
CA LYS A 23 30.98 34.40 -36.23
C LYS A 23 30.83 34.28 -34.73
N MET A 24 29.90 33.44 -34.32
CA MET A 24 29.60 32.81 -33.02
C MET A 24 30.83 32.31 -32.20
N SER A 25 31.88 33.12 -32.13
CA SER A 25 33.24 32.77 -31.71
C SER A 25 33.68 33.51 -30.45
N LYS A 26 33.07 34.66 -30.11
CA LYS A 26 33.36 35.39 -28.86
C LYS A 26 32.56 34.94 -27.63
N VAL A 27 31.61 34.01 -27.76
CA VAL A 27 30.98 33.36 -26.59
C VAL A 27 31.84 32.19 -26.04
N LYS A 28 32.96 31.85 -26.71
CA LYS A 28 33.75 30.64 -26.43
C LYS A 28 34.61 30.64 -25.16
N GLU A 29 34.71 31.72 -24.39
CA GLU A 29 35.60 31.72 -23.22
C GLU A 29 34.96 31.43 -21.86
N ARG A 30 33.62 31.48 -21.74
CA ARG A 30 32.97 31.21 -20.44
C ARG A 30 32.69 29.73 -20.16
N THR A 31 32.98 28.82 -21.11
CA THR A 31 32.61 27.39 -21.01
C THR A 31 33.81 26.44 -21.11
N LYS A 32 35.03 26.90 -20.86
CA LYS A 32 36.18 26.00 -20.63
C LYS A 32 36.24 25.63 -19.15
N VAL A 33 35.45 24.64 -18.75
CA VAL A 33 35.79 23.88 -17.53
C VAL A 33 37.15 23.24 -17.80
N LYS A 34 38.16 23.56 -16.97
CA LYS A 34 39.56 23.10 -17.15
C LYS A 34 39.57 21.61 -17.49
N GLY A 35 40.05 21.26 -18.69
CA GLY A 35 40.34 19.88 -19.11
C GLY A 35 39.35 19.19 -20.06
N ASN A 36 38.08 19.59 -20.15
CA ASN A 36 37.08 18.87 -20.97
C ASN A 36 36.44 19.73 -22.08
N ASN A 37 36.48 19.24 -23.32
CA ASN A 37 35.84 19.88 -24.47
C ASN A 37 34.31 19.69 -24.42
N ALA A 38 33.58 20.66 -23.87
CA ALA A 38 32.12 20.61 -23.73
C ALA A 38 31.36 20.34 -25.06
N LYS A 39 31.96 20.64 -26.21
CA LYS A 39 31.36 20.35 -27.53
C LYS A 39 31.45 18.89 -27.95
N ALA A 40 32.40 18.13 -27.41
CA ALA A 40 32.51 16.70 -27.65
C ALA A 40 31.51 15.90 -26.79
N PHE A 41 31.09 16.46 -25.64
CA PHE A 41 30.16 15.83 -24.69
C PHE A 41 28.72 16.31 -24.84
N THR A 42 28.24 16.47 -26.07
CA THR A 42 26.85 16.81 -26.35
C THR A 42 26.02 15.57 -26.63
N PHE A 43 24.73 15.61 -26.30
CA PHE A 43 23.81 14.53 -26.65
C PHE A 43 23.70 14.36 -28.17
N LYS A 44 23.64 13.11 -28.64
CA LYS A 44 23.37 12.78 -30.06
C LYS A 44 22.01 13.34 -30.53
N SER A 45 21.02 13.38 -29.64
CA SER A 45 19.71 14.02 -29.88
C SER A 45 19.26 14.77 -28.64
N ALA A 46 19.16 16.10 -28.75
CA ALA A 46 18.71 16.95 -27.65
C ALA A 46 17.24 16.67 -27.26
N VAL A 47 16.38 16.35 -28.23
CA VAL A 47 14.95 16.07 -27.99
C VAL A 47 14.77 14.75 -27.23
N ALA A 48 15.48 13.69 -27.66
CA ALA A 48 15.42 12.40 -26.98
C ALA A 48 16.00 12.47 -25.56
N ALA A 49 17.15 13.15 -25.41
CA ALA A 49 17.76 13.40 -24.11
C ALA A 49 16.82 14.20 -23.19
N GLY A 50 16.18 15.26 -23.70
CA GLY A 50 15.21 16.05 -22.94
C GLY A 50 14.02 15.22 -22.45
N LYS A 51 13.46 14.35 -23.30
CA LYS A 51 12.38 13.43 -22.89
C LYS A 51 12.82 12.45 -21.81
N ALA A 52 14.01 11.86 -21.95
CA ALA A 52 14.56 10.93 -20.98
C ALA A 52 14.83 11.59 -19.62
N ILE A 53 15.41 12.80 -19.63
CA ILE A 53 15.68 13.59 -18.42
C ILE A 53 14.37 13.92 -17.70
N ARG A 54 13.34 14.40 -18.41
CA ARG A 54 12.01 14.69 -17.82
C ARG A 54 11.39 13.44 -17.19
N ARG A 55 11.35 12.33 -17.93
CA ARG A 55 10.81 11.07 -17.41
C ARG A 55 11.59 10.57 -16.18
N ALA A 56 12.92 10.69 -16.19
CA ALA A 56 13.75 10.30 -15.05
C ALA A 56 13.47 11.20 -13.83
N ALA A 57 13.33 12.51 -14.05
CA ALA A 57 12.94 13.46 -13.00
C ALA A 57 11.55 13.10 -12.42
N ASP A 58 10.55 12.84 -13.26
CA ASP A 58 9.20 12.44 -12.83
C ASP A 58 9.22 11.14 -12.01
N ILE A 59 10.00 10.14 -12.44
CA ILE A 59 10.14 8.87 -11.71
C ILE A 59 10.83 9.08 -10.36
N ASN A 60 11.88 9.89 -10.33
CA ASN A 60 12.61 10.18 -9.09
C ASN A 60 11.73 10.97 -8.13
N GLU A 61 10.95 11.92 -8.61
CA GLU A 61 10.01 12.69 -7.80
C GLU A 61 8.92 11.79 -7.20
N ARG A 62 8.34 10.87 -8.00
CA ARG A 62 7.34 9.90 -7.51
C ARG A 62 7.89 8.91 -6.47
N LYS A 63 9.20 8.66 -6.46
CA LYS A 63 9.86 7.79 -5.46
C LYS A 63 10.13 8.49 -4.14
N LYS A 64 10.17 9.83 -4.12
CA LYS A 64 10.36 10.58 -2.88
C LYS A 64 9.14 10.39 -1.99
N HIS A 65 9.39 9.95 -0.77
CA HIS A 65 8.39 9.77 0.26
C HIS A 65 8.88 10.44 1.54
N ILE A 66 7.93 10.81 2.40
CA ILE A 66 8.25 11.29 3.75
C ILE A 66 8.98 10.16 4.47
N LEU A 67 10.09 10.50 5.12
CA LEU A 67 10.88 9.54 5.87
C LEU A 67 10.18 9.27 7.20
N PHE A 68 9.86 8.00 7.46
CA PHE A 68 9.36 7.52 8.73
C PHE A 68 10.43 6.67 9.41
N MET A 69 10.48 6.73 10.74
CA MET A 69 11.31 5.82 11.54
C MET A 69 10.61 4.47 11.62
N ASP A 70 11.25 3.40 11.12
CA ASP A 70 10.77 2.04 11.29
C ASP A 70 11.22 1.51 12.66
N ARG A 71 10.27 1.23 13.55
CA ARG A 71 10.54 0.79 14.94
C ARG A 71 10.39 -0.72 15.12
N LYS A 72 10.28 -1.49 14.04
CA LYS A 72 10.05 -2.93 14.12
C LYS A 72 11.25 -3.69 14.70
N PRO A 73 11.01 -4.66 15.61
CA PRO A 73 12.06 -5.51 16.14
C PRO A 73 12.63 -6.46 15.06
N VAL A 74 13.81 -7.03 15.34
CA VAL A 74 14.48 -8.01 14.44
C VAL A 74 13.59 -9.23 14.18
N VAL A 75 12.87 -9.69 15.22
CA VAL A 75 11.84 -10.72 15.09
C VAL A 75 10.48 -10.03 15.11
N PRO A 76 9.84 -9.82 13.95
CA PRO A 76 8.58 -9.11 13.91
C PRO A 76 7.43 -9.95 14.50
N PRO A 77 6.43 -9.31 15.14
CA PRO A 77 5.20 -9.98 15.54
C PRO A 77 4.43 -10.50 14.30
N PRO A 78 3.45 -11.41 14.48
CA PRO A 78 2.63 -11.86 13.37
C PRO A 78 1.91 -10.68 12.71
N VAL A 79 1.79 -10.70 11.39
CA VAL A 79 1.05 -9.67 10.66
C VAL A 79 -0.43 -9.89 10.88
N ILE A 80 -1.16 -8.84 11.32
CA ILE A 80 -2.61 -8.94 11.53
C ILE A 80 -3.33 -8.79 10.19
N VAL A 81 -4.06 -9.83 9.80
CA VAL A 81 -4.85 -9.89 8.56
C VAL A 81 -6.33 -9.99 8.91
N ALA A 82 -7.05 -8.90 8.69
CA ALA A 82 -8.48 -8.83 8.92
C ALA A 82 -9.26 -9.30 7.68
N ILE A 83 -10.21 -10.21 7.87
CA ILE A 83 -11.18 -10.62 6.85
C ILE A 83 -12.47 -9.84 7.10
N VAL A 84 -12.75 -8.91 6.20
CA VAL A 84 -13.89 -7.98 6.31
C VAL A 84 -14.77 -8.14 5.09
N GLY A 85 -16.06 -8.01 5.28
CA GLY A 85 -17.03 -8.06 4.21
C GLY A 85 -18.43 -8.23 4.78
N PRO A 86 -19.44 -8.13 3.89
CA PRO A 86 -20.81 -8.11 4.32
C PRO A 86 -21.28 -9.42 4.95
N SER A 87 -22.46 -9.38 5.54
CA SER A 87 -23.16 -10.58 6.00
C SER A 87 -23.23 -11.64 4.88
N LYS A 88 -22.95 -12.90 5.21
CA LYS A 88 -23.09 -14.05 4.29
C LYS A 88 -22.19 -14.06 3.04
N VAL A 89 -21.17 -13.20 2.95
CA VAL A 89 -20.22 -13.19 1.81
C VAL A 89 -19.23 -14.38 1.79
N GLY A 90 -19.17 -15.17 2.86
CA GLY A 90 -18.24 -16.32 2.98
C GLY A 90 -16.94 -16.04 3.75
N LYS A 91 -16.95 -15.11 4.71
CA LYS A 91 -15.79 -14.76 5.55
C LYS A 91 -15.18 -15.97 6.27
N THR A 92 -16.00 -16.72 7.00
CA THR A 92 -15.57 -17.94 7.69
C THR A 92 -15.06 -19.00 6.72
N THR A 93 -15.69 -19.14 5.54
CA THR A 93 -15.25 -20.08 4.50
C THR A 93 -13.87 -19.69 3.96
N LEU A 94 -13.61 -18.40 3.79
CA LEU A 94 -12.29 -17.92 3.36
C LEU A 94 -11.24 -18.18 4.43
N LEU A 95 -11.56 -17.92 5.70
CA LEU A 95 -10.68 -18.21 6.83
C LEU A 95 -10.31 -19.71 6.85
N ARG A 96 -11.31 -20.60 6.78
CA ARG A 96 -11.09 -22.06 6.71
C ARG A 96 -10.23 -22.45 5.51
N GLY A 97 -10.50 -21.88 4.33
CA GLY A 97 -9.74 -22.15 3.11
C GLY A 97 -8.27 -21.73 3.22
N LEU A 98 -7.99 -20.57 3.83
CA LEU A 98 -6.64 -20.09 4.08
C LEU A 98 -5.91 -20.97 5.10
N VAL A 99 -6.57 -21.31 6.21
CA VAL A 99 -5.99 -22.16 7.26
C VAL A 99 -5.67 -23.55 6.71
N LYS A 100 -6.61 -24.16 5.97
CA LYS A 100 -6.41 -25.46 5.31
C LYS A 100 -5.26 -25.42 4.32
N TYR A 101 -5.08 -24.33 3.58
CA TYR A 101 -3.95 -24.19 2.66
C TYR A 101 -2.61 -24.23 3.38
N TYR A 102 -2.47 -23.54 4.51
CA TYR A 102 -1.21 -23.49 5.26
C TYR A 102 -0.93 -24.76 6.07
N LEU A 103 -1.92 -25.26 6.81
CA LEU A 103 -1.76 -26.39 7.73
C LEU A 103 -1.95 -27.75 7.04
N LYS A 104 -2.50 -27.77 5.82
CA LYS A 104 -2.92 -28.99 5.09
C LYS A 104 -3.99 -29.82 5.81
N SER A 105 -4.44 -29.41 6.99
CA SER A 105 -5.53 -30.00 7.77
C SER A 105 -6.81 -29.15 7.66
N GLY A 106 -7.96 -29.82 7.63
CA GLY A 106 -9.26 -29.15 7.70
C GLY A 106 -9.68 -28.90 9.15
N PHE A 107 -10.35 -27.77 9.39
CA PHE A 107 -10.99 -27.45 10.65
C PHE A 107 -12.47 -27.14 10.41
N GLU A 108 -13.34 -27.63 11.28
CA GLU A 108 -14.79 -27.44 11.18
C GLU A 108 -15.23 -26.08 11.70
N GLU A 109 -14.79 -25.71 12.91
CA GLU A 109 -15.06 -24.42 13.52
C GLU A 109 -13.77 -23.66 13.83
N LEU A 110 -13.69 -22.42 13.37
CA LEU A 110 -12.62 -21.48 13.71
C LEU A 110 -13.27 -20.26 14.37
N LYS A 111 -12.89 -19.98 15.62
CA LYS A 111 -13.37 -18.83 16.38
C LYS A 111 -12.16 -18.06 16.92
N GLY A 112 -12.25 -16.73 16.88
CA GLY A 112 -11.17 -15.86 17.34
C GLY A 112 -10.02 -15.71 16.34
N PRO A 113 -8.93 -15.06 16.76
CA PRO A 113 -7.74 -14.89 15.94
C PRO A 113 -7.00 -16.22 15.75
N VAL A 114 -6.50 -16.46 14.55
CA VAL A 114 -5.76 -17.69 14.20
C VAL A 114 -4.37 -17.32 13.70
N THR A 115 -3.35 -17.63 14.51
CA THR A 115 -1.94 -17.38 14.18
C THR A 115 -1.32 -18.57 13.45
N ILE A 116 -0.77 -18.31 12.26
CA ILE A 116 -0.17 -19.31 11.37
C ILE A 116 1.24 -18.87 10.95
N VAL A 117 2.17 -19.82 10.94
CA VAL A 117 3.51 -19.60 10.38
C VAL A 117 3.44 -19.77 8.86
N THR A 118 3.67 -18.69 8.10
CA THR A 118 3.54 -18.69 6.64
C THR A 118 4.88 -18.90 5.93
N GLY A 119 6.00 -18.59 6.59
CA GLY A 119 7.33 -18.84 6.09
C GLY A 119 8.38 -18.76 7.20
N LYS A 120 9.66 -18.91 6.84
CA LYS A 120 10.77 -18.99 7.82
C LYS A 120 10.89 -17.75 8.74
N LYS A 121 10.54 -16.57 8.22
CA LYS A 121 10.66 -15.28 8.95
C LYS A 121 9.32 -14.57 9.20
N ARG A 122 8.21 -15.14 8.72
CA ARG A 122 6.92 -14.44 8.67
C ARG A 122 5.82 -15.30 9.26
N ARG A 123 5.04 -14.69 10.14
CA ARG A 123 3.82 -15.24 10.74
C ARG A 123 2.66 -14.31 10.38
N VAL A 124 1.47 -14.87 10.34
CA VAL A 124 0.24 -14.15 10.01
C VAL A 124 -0.82 -14.55 11.01
N GLN A 125 -1.54 -13.57 11.55
CA GLN A 125 -2.68 -13.77 12.43
C GLN A 125 -3.93 -13.35 11.67
N PHE A 126 -4.80 -14.31 11.38
CA PHE A 126 -6.06 -14.04 10.70
C PHE A 126 -7.15 -13.75 11.72
N ILE A 127 -7.94 -12.69 11.49
CA ILE A 127 -9.10 -12.37 12.30
C ILE A 127 -10.33 -12.17 11.41
N GLU A 128 -11.42 -12.87 11.73
CA GLU A 128 -12.72 -12.65 11.09
C GLU A 128 -13.46 -11.51 11.78
N VAL A 129 -13.87 -10.51 11.01
CA VAL A 129 -14.58 -9.34 11.54
C VAL A 129 -16.09 -9.59 11.53
N LYS A 130 -16.73 -9.36 12.67
CA LYS A 130 -18.20 -9.38 12.80
C LYS A 130 -18.78 -8.09 12.21
N ASN A 131 -20.07 -8.09 11.89
CA ASN A 131 -20.72 -6.95 11.23
C ASN A 131 -21.14 -5.83 12.20
N ASP A 132 -20.43 -5.70 13.31
CA ASP A 132 -20.67 -4.65 14.30
C ASP A 132 -19.71 -3.49 14.00
N ILE A 133 -20.23 -2.26 13.97
CA ILE A 133 -19.43 -1.07 13.69
C ILE A 133 -18.29 -0.92 14.71
N ASN A 134 -18.52 -1.23 15.98
CA ASN A 134 -17.48 -1.18 17.01
C ASN A 134 -16.33 -2.14 16.69
N HIS A 135 -16.67 -3.38 16.30
CA HIS A 135 -15.66 -4.36 15.92
C HIS A 135 -14.92 -3.92 14.65
N MET A 136 -15.61 -3.31 13.67
CA MET A 136 -14.98 -2.73 12.49
C MET A 136 -13.98 -1.61 12.84
N ILE A 137 -14.33 -0.71 13.76
CA ILE A 137 -13.47 0.39 14.22
C ILE A 137 -12.21 -0.14 14.89
N ASP A 138 -12.36 -1.10 15.80
CA ASP A 138 -11.22 -1.66 16.54
C ASP A 138 -10.27 -2.39 15.59
N ILE A 139 -10.82 -3.19 14.67
CA ILE A 139 -10.02 -3.90 13.68
C ILE A 139 -9.33 -2.95 12.70
N ALA A 140 -10.00 -1.88 12.25
CA ALA A 140 -9.40 -0.89 11.36
C ALA A 140 -8.15 -0.24 11.99
N LYS A 141 -8.17 0.03 13.29
CA LYS A 141 -7.02 0.59 14.02
C LYS A 141 -5.83 -0.37 14.03
N ILE A 142 -6.05 -1.67 14.20
CA ILE A 142 -4.98 -2.66 14.39
C ILE A 142 -4.52 -3.39 13.11
N ALA A 143 -5.37 -3.55 12.09
CA ALA A 143 -5.14 -4.47 10.97
C ALA A 143 -4.07 -3.99 9.98
N ASP A 144 -3.00 -4.77 9.76
CA ASP A 144 -1.96 -4.46 8.76
C ASP A 144 -2.41 -4.70 7.32
N LEU A 145 -3.16 -5.78 7.14
CA LEU A 145 -3.77 -6.18 5.88
C LEU A 145 -5.26 -6.38 6.08
N VAL A 146 -6.05 -5.86 5.14
CA VAL A 146 -7.48 -6.12 5.06
C VAL A 146 -7.74 -6.94 3.81
N LEU A 147 -8.35 -8.10 3.98
CA LEU A 147 -8.98 -8.88 2.92
C LEU A 147 -10.45 -8.46 2.84
N LEU A 148 -10.75 -7.54 1.92
CA LEU A 148 -12.10 -7.02 1.73
C LEU A 148 -12.86 -7.91 0.76
N MET A 149 -13.79 -8.69 1.29
CA MET A 149 -14.69 -9.53 0.53
C MET A 149 -15.89 -8.72 0.03
N VAL A 150 -16.18 -8.84 -1.27
CA VAL A 150 -17.30 -8.21 -1.95
C VAL A 150 -18.07 -9.29 -2.70
N ASP A 151 -19.40 -9.23 -2.64
CA ASP A 151 -20.28 -10.12 -3.39
C ASP A 151 -20.40 -9.63 -4.85
N ALA A 152 -20.18 -10.51 -5.83
CA ALA A 152 -20.34 -10.17 -7.25
C ALA A 152 -21.80 -10.02 -7.69
N SER A 153 -22.69 -10.81 -7.09
CA SER A 153 -24.09 -10.90 -7.46
C SER A 153 -24.86 -9.68 -6.97
N TYR A 154 -24.60 -9.26 -5.73
CA TYR A 154 -25.22 -8.06 -5.15
C TYR A 154 -24.41 -6.80 -5.46
N GLY A 155 -23.09 -6.88 -5.36
CA GLY A 155 -22.18 -5.76 -5.51
C GLY A 155 -21.67 -5.23 -4.17
N PHE A 156 -21.33 -3.94 -4.15
CA PHE A 156 -20.85 -3.31 -2.92
C PHE A 156 -22.01 -2.96 -2.00
N GLU A 157 -21.92 -3.44 -0.76
CA GLU A 157 -22.85 -3.16 0.32
C GLU A 157 -22.38 -2.00 1.20
N MET A 158 -23.31 -1.36 1.92
CA MET A 158 -22.99 -0.25 2.81
C MET A 158 -21.95 -0.62 3.87
N GLU A 159 -22.02 -1.83 4.43
CA GLU A 159 -21.04 -2.36 5.41
C GLU A 159 -19.60 -2.27 4.88
N THR A 160 -19.38 -2.51 3.58
CA THR A 160 -18.03 -2.42 2.98
C THR A 160 -17.53 -0.99 2.86
N PHE A 161 -18.43 -0.03 2.58
CA PHE A 161 -18.09 1.38 2.48
C PHE A 161 -17.85 2.00 3.86
N GLU A 162 -18.65 1.65 4.85
CA GLU A 162 -18.46 2.08 6.24
C GLU A 162 -17.08 1.68 6.73
N PHE A 163 -16.69 0.42 6.55
CA PHE A 163 -15.36 -0.05 6.93
C PHE A 163 -14.22 0.68 6.18
N LEU A 164 -14.37 0.90 4.88
CA LEU A 164 -13.36 1.62 4.09
C LEU A 164 -13.21 3.08 4.56
N ASN A 165 -14.31 3.75 4.88
CA ASN A 165 -14.29 5.12 5.40
C ASN A 165 -13.65 5.19 6.79
N ILE A 166 -13.97 4.25 7.68
CA ILE A 166 -13.32 4.11 8.99
C ILE A 166 -11.80 3.94 8.83
N CYS A 167 -11.37 3.09 7.88
CA CYS A 167 -9.96 2.91 7.56
C CYS A 167 -9.29 4.18 7.02
N GLN A 168 -9.98 4.97 6.20
CA GLN A 168 -9.44 6.23 5.68
C GLN A 168 -9.17 7.23 6.81
N VAL A 169 -10.06 7.29 7.81
CA VAL A 169 -9.92 8.19 8.97
C VAL A 169 -8.80 7.75 9.91
N HIS A 170 -8.72 6.46 10.25
CA HIS A 170 -7.70 5.95 11.17
C HIS A 170 -6.32 5.72 10.53
N GLY A 171 -6.24 5.75 9.20
CA GLY A 171 -5.03 5.49 8.43
C GLY A 171 -5.18 4.21 7.61
N MET A 172 -5.23 4.36 6.29
CA MET A 172 -5.56 3.29 5.36
C MET A 172 -4.52 2.15 5.42
N PRO A 173 -4.89 0.94 5.88
CA PRO A 173 -4.01 -0.21 5.83
C PRO A 173 -3.90 -0.75 4.40
N ARG A 174 -3.12 -1.82 4.20
CA ARG A 174 -3.09 -2.47 2.89
C ARG A 174 -4.39 -3.21 2.67
N VAL A 175 -5.16 -2.86 1.64
CA VAL A 175 -6.41 -3.54 1.28
C VAL A 175 -6.20 -4.41 0.04
N LEU A 176 -6.64 -5.67 0.13
CA LEU A 176 -6.78 -6.59 -0.99
C LEU A 176 -8.26 -6.91 -1.18
N GLY A 177 -8.76 -6.72 -2.39
CA GLY A 177 -10.14 -7.04 -2.70
C GLY A 177 -10.27 -8.51 -3.08
N ILE A 178 -11.34 -9.15 -2.62
CA ILE A 178 -11.73 -10.50 -3.00
C ILE A 178 -13.18 -10.44 -3.45
N LEU A 179 -13.44 -10.85 -4.67
CA LEU A 179 -14.77 -10.84 -5.27
C LEU A 179 -15.29 -12.28 -5.32
N ASN A 180 -16.34 -12.54 -4.54
CA ASN A 180 -16.95 -13.87 -4.36
C ASN A 180 -18.30 -13.96 -5.09
N HIS A 181 -18.92 -15.15 -5.12
CA HIS A 181 -20.25 -15.42 -5.70
C HIS A 181 -20.35 -15.12 -7.21
N LEU A 182 -19.26 -15.40 -7.93
CA LEU A 182 -19.22 -15.31 -9.39
C LEU A 182 -19.98 -16.45 -10.10
N ASP A 183 -20.23 -17.54 -9.39
CA ASP A 183 -21.05 -18.69 -9.78
C ASP A 183 -22.54 -18.37 -9.87
N CYS A 184 -23.04 -17.44 -9.04
CA CYS A 184 -24.42 -16.95 -9.12
C CYS A 184 -24.74 -16.26 -10.46
N LEU A 185 -23.74 -15.72 -11.14
CA LEU A 185 -23.90 -14.99 -12.40
C LEU A 185 -23.98 -15.95 -13.59
N LYS A 186 -25.17 -16.08 -14.17
CA LYS A 186 -25.38 -16.87 -15.39
C LYS A 186 -24.78 -16.15 -16.62
N GLY A 187 -23.74 -16.74 -17.21
CA GLY A 187 -23.18 -16.35 -18.51
C GLY A 187 -21.86 -15.59 -18.44
N ILE A 188 -20.88 -16.04 -19.23
CA ILE A 188 -19.48 -15.57 -19.22
C ILE A 188 -19.39 -14.06 -19.57
N SER A 189 -20.18 -13.60 -20.54
CA SER A 189 -20.21 -12.18 -20.94
C SER A 189 -20.70 -11.27 -19.81
N LYS A 190 -21.69 -11.70 -19.02
CA LYS A 190 -22.18 -10.95 -17.86
C LYS A 190 -21.14 -10.92 -16.75
N VAL A 191 -20.52 -12.07 -16.45
CA VAL A 191 -19.42 -12.18 -15.48
C VAL A 191 -18.28 -11.21 -15.82
N ASN A 192 -17.85 -11.14 -17.08
CA ASN A 192 -16.76 -10.25 -17.49
C ASN A 192 -17.13 -8.76 -17.37
N LYS A 193 -18.39 -8.39 -17.69
CA LYS A 193 -18.89 -7.04 -17.49
C LYS A 193 -18.91 -6.66 -16.00
N VAL A 194 -19.46 -7.53 -15.15
CA VAL A 194 -19.52 -7.31 -13.69
C VAL A 194 -18.10 -7.22 -13.11
N LYS A 195 -17.19 -8.13 -13.46
CA LYS A 195 -15.78 -8.06 -13.03
C LYS A 195 -15.13 -6.73 -13.40
N LYS A 196 -15.42 -6.19 -14.58
CA LYS A 196 -14.90 -4.89 -15.04
C LYS A 196 -15.49 -3.74 -14.22
N VAL A 197 -16.82 -3.70 -14.05
CA VAL A 197 -17.51 -2.66 -13.28
C VAL A 197 -17.06 -2.67 -11.82
N MET A 198 -17.05 -3.83 -11.17
CA MET A 198 -16.63 -3.96 -9.77
C MET A 198 -15.16 -3.61 -9.58
N LYS A 199 -14.30 -3.95 -10.54
CA LYS A 199 -12.89 -3.55 -10.51
C LYS A 199 -12.71 -2.05 -10.63
N HIS A 200 -13.44 -1.39 -11.53
CA HIS A 200 -13.39 0.07 -11.65
C HIS A 200 -13.91 0.76 -10.39
N ARG A 201 -15.01 0.28 -9.81
CA ARG A 201 -15.53 0.80 -8.54
C ARG A 201 -14.55 0.56 -7.39
N PHE A 202 -13.96 -0.62 -7.28
CA PHE A 202 -12.93 -0.89 -6.27
C PHE A 202 -11.71 0.05 -6.39
N TRP A 203 -11.36 0.45 -7.62
CA TRP A 203 -10.27 1.40 -7.86
C TRP A 203 -10.62 2.83 -7.46
N THR A 204 -11.87 3.27 -7.63
CA THR A 204 -12.30 4.60 -7.22
C THR A 204 -12.33 4.75 -5.70
N GLU A 205 -12.70 3.68 -4.98
CA GLU A 205 -12.85 3.72 -3.51
C GLU A 205 -11.51 3.63 -2.74
N ILE A 206 -10.54 2.90 -3.27
CA ILE A 206 -9.28 2.62 -2.57
C ILE A 206 -8.12 3.39 -3.20
N TYR A 207 -7.65 2.92 -4.36
CA TYR A 207 -6.69 3.63 -5.20
C TYR A 207 -6.66 2.98 -6.59
N GLN A 208 -6.29 3.78 -7.58
CA GLN A 208 -6.21 3.33 -8.96
C GLN A 208 -5.20 2.18 -9.12
N GLY A 209 -5.68 1.04 -9.62
CA GLY A 209 -4.83 -0.14 -9.82
C GLY A 209 -4.72 -1.08 -8.60
N ALA A 210 -5.58 -0.93 -7.60
CA ALA A 210 -5.70 -1.89 -6.51
C ALA A 210 -6.00 -3.32 -7.03
N LYS A 211 -5.48 -4.33 -6.33
CA LYS A 211 -5.57 -5.74 -6.75
C LYS A 211 -6.87 -6.35 -6.24
N LEU A 212 -7.61 -6.97 -7.16
CA LEU A 212 -8.87 -7.68 -6.90
C LEU A 212 -8.69 -9.14 -7.31
N PHE A 213 -8.94 -10.06 -6.38
CA PHE A 213 -8.97 -11.49 -6.61
C PHE A 213 -10.39 -11.95 -6.91
N TYR A 214 -10.51 -13.05 -7.63
CA TYR A 214 -11.79 -13.62 -8.04
C TYR A 214 -11.90 -15.03 -7.49
N LEU A 215 -12.93 -15.29 -6.70
CA LEU A 215 -13.29 -16.63 -6.24
C LEU A 215 -14.46 -17.11 -7.08
N THR A 216 -14.22 -18.11 -7.93
CA THR A 216 -15.16 -18.44 -9.02
C THR A 216 -16.31 -19.32 -8.56
N GLY A 217 -16.22 -19.93 -7.38
CA GLY A 217 -17.24 -20.78 -6.77
C GLY A 217 -16.66 -21.73 -5.74
N MET A 218 -17.54 -22.41 -5.00
CA MET A 218 -17.16 -23.39 -3.99
C MET A 218 -17.34 -24.82 -4.49
N VAL A 219 -16.45 -25.72 -4.10
CA VAL A 219 -16.54 -27.17 -4.32
C VAL A 219 -16.43 -27.83 -2.95
N HIS A 220 -17.42 -28.64 -2.55
CA HIS A 220 -17.49 -29.24 -1.21
C HIS A 220 -17.31 -28.22 -0.06
N ASN A 221 -18.00 -27.08 -0.16
CA ASN A 221 -17.89 -25.96 0.79
C ASN A 221 -16.47 -25.35 0.91
N GLU A 222 -15.59 -25.61 -0.06
CA GLU A 222 -14.24 -25.07 -0.10
C GLU A 222 -14.01 -24.27 -1.37
N TYR A 223 -13.20 -23.21 -1.26
CA TYR A 223 -12.74 -22.49 -2.44
C TYR A 223 -11.72 -23.30 -3.23
N LYS A 224 -11.62 -23.00 -4.53
CA LYS A 224 -10.65 -23.68 -5.42
C LYS A 224 -9.22 -23.43 -4.94
N LYS A 225 -8.46 -24.52 -4.78
CA LYS A 225 -7.07 -24.51 -4.28
C LYS A 225 -6.16 -23.55 -5.08
N ASN A 226 -6.32 -23.46 -6.40
CA ASN A 226 -5.51 -22.57 -7.25
C ASN A 226 -5.78 -21.08 -6.97
N GLU A 227 -7.03 -20.72 -6.68
CA GLU A 227 -7.42 -19.34 -6.40
C GLU A 227 -6.89 -18.91 -5.02
N ILE A 228 -7.03 -19.79 -4.02
CA ILE A 228 -6.44 -19.59 -2.68
C ILE A 228 -4.91 -19.55 -2.75
N HIS A 229 -4.28 -20.43 -3.52
CA HIS A 229 -2.83 -20.42 -3.73
C HIS A 229 -2.34 -19.06 -4.27
N ASN A 230 -3.05 -18.51 -5.25
CA ASN A 230 -2.75 -17.18 -5.79
C ASN A 230 -2.90 -16.09 -4.72
N LEU A 231 -4.01 -16.09 -3.98
CA LEU A 231 -4.22 -15.13 -2.89
C LEU A 231 -3.10 -15.20 -1.84
N VAL A 232 -2.76 -16.40 -1.39
CA VAL A 232 -1.69 -16.64 -0.39
C VAL A 232 -0.32 -16.17 -0.89
N ARG A 233 0.00 -16.41 -2.17
CA ARG A 233 1.23 -15.89 -2.78
C ARG A 233 1.33 -14.38 -2.66
N PHE A 234 0.22 -13.65 -2.85
CA PHE A 234 0.21 -12.20 -2.71
C PHE A 234 0.30 -11.74 -1.25
N ILE A 235 -0.41 -12.40 -0.33
CA ILE A 235 -0.31 -12.12 1.12
C ILE A 235 1.14 -12.29 1.58
N SER A 236 1.86 -13.29 1.07
CA SER A 236 3.25 -13.57 1.45
C SER A 236 4.24 -12.50 0.98
N VAL A 237 4.00 -11.88 -0.18
CA VAL A 237 4.91 -10.90 -0.81
C VAL A 237 4.58 -9.45 -0.43
N ILE A 238 3.39 -9.19 0.10
CA ILE A 238 2.95 -7.82 0.38
C ILE A 238 3.86 -7.12 1.39
N LYS A 239 4.14 -5.84 1.12
CA LYS A 239 4.91 -4.94 1.98
C LYS A 239 3.98 -3.90 2.60
N PHE A 240 4.10 -3.73 3.92
CA PHE A 240 3.32 -2.77 4.69
C PHE A 240 3.96 -1.39 4.67
N ARG A 241 3.12 -0.36 4.73
CA ARG A 241 3.58 1.01 5.00
C ARG A 241 3.57 1.21 6.52
N PRO A 242 4.56 1.91 7.10
CA PRO A 242 4.49 2.34 8.49
C PRO A 242 3.31 3.30 8.68
N LEU A 243 2.59 3.14 9.79
CA LEU A 243 1.50 4.03 10.20
C LEU A 243 1.91 4.67 11.52
N VAL A 244 1.81 5.99 11.61
CA VAL A 244 2.33 6.77 12.75
C VAL A 244 1.77 6.25 14.07
N TRP A 245 0.45 6.02 14.15
CA TRP A 245 -0.19 5.53 15.38
C TRP A 245 0.32 4.15 15.83
N ARG A 246 0.54 3.24 14.88
CA ARG A 246 0.98 1.87 15.17
C ARG A 246 2.44 1.82 15.57
N ASP A 247 3.27 2.65 14.96
CA ASP A 247 4.68 2.74 15.34
C ASP A 247 4.86 3.56 16.63
N SER A 248 3.89 4.39 17.05
CA SER A 248 4.02 5.21 18.26
C SER A 248 3.47 4.58 19.53
N HIS A 249 2.49 3.68 19.45
CA HIS A 249 1.82 3.11 20.62
C HIS A 249 1.93 1.58 20.66
N PRO A 250 2.20 0.98 21.83
CA PRO A 250 2.12 -0.46 22.02
C PRO A 250 0.65 -0.91 22.04
N TYR A 251 0.35 -2.03 21.40
CA TYR A 251 -0.97 -2.66 21.44
C TYR A 251 -0.87 -4.18 21.34
N ILE A 252 -1.90 -4.87 21.81
CA ILE A 252 -1.96 -6.33 21.84
C ILE A 252 -3.30 -6.78 21.25
N LEU A 253 -3.26 -7.76 20.34
CA LEU A 253 -4.42 -8.53 19.95
C LEU A 253 -4.45 -9.81 20.80
N CYS A 254 -5.45 -9.93 21.67
CA CYS A 254 -5.59 -11.05 22.58
C CYS A 254 -5.94 -12.34 21.81
N ASP A 255 -5.11 -13.36 21.95
CA ASP A 255 -5.33 -14.70 21.40
C ASP A 255 -6.14 -15.58 22.34
N ARG A 256 -5.84 -15.52 23.65
CA ARG A 256 -6.46 -16.34 24.70
C ARG A 256 -6.70 -15.49 25.94
N TYR A 257 -7.86 -15.63 26.54
CA TYR A 257 -8.15 -15.06 27.85
C TYR A 257 -8.49 -16.16 28.85
N GLU A 258 -8.10 -15.95 30.11
CA GLU A 258 -8.35 -16.86 31.21
C GLU A 258 -8.81 -16.08 32.44
N ASP A 259 -9.81 -16.59 33.14
CA ASP A 259 -10.25 -16.07 34.42
C ASP A 259 -9.51 -16.84 35.53
N ILE A 260 -8.71 -16.14 36.34
CA ILE A 260 -7.90 -16.71 37.43
C ILE A 260 -8.62 -16.55 38.79
N THR A 261 -9.78 -15.90 38.80
CA THR A 261 -10.51 -15.63 40.04
C THR A 261 -10.88 -16.92 40.79
N ASP A 262 -10.67 -16.93 42.10
CA ASP A 262 -11.02 -18.09 42.94
C ASP A 262 -12.52 -18.39 42.88
N ILE A 263 -12.83 -19.68 42.70
CA ILE A 263 -14.21 -20.16 42.53
C ILE A 263 -15.04 -19.92 43.80
N GLU A 264 -14.41 -19.91 44.98
CA GLU A 264 -15.09 -19.65 46.25
C GLU A 264 -15.64 -18.23 46.34
N ILE A 265 -14.87 -17.24 45.88
CA ILE A 265 -15.29 -15.83 45.82
C ILE A 265 -16.45 -15.66 44.84
N LEU A 266 -16.42 -16.38 43.71
CA LEU A 266 -17.52 -16.39 42.74
C LEU A 266 -18.80 -17.04 43.29
N ARG A 267 -18.66 -18.02 44.19
CA ARG A 267 -19.81 -18.65 44.88
C ARG A 267 -20.42 -17.72 45.92
N SER A 268 -19.60 -17.07 46.75
CA SER A 268 -20.09 -16.13 47.78
C SER A 268 -20.67 -14.86 47.17
N SER A 269 -20.09 -14.38 46.07
CA SER A 269 -20.42 -13.11 45.45
C SER A 269 -20.30 -13.21 43.92
N PRO A 270 -21.41 -13.51 43.20
CA PRO A 270 -21.39 -13.65 41.75
C PRO A 270 -20.98 -12.38 40.97
N SER A 271 -21.10 -11.21 41.59
CA SER A 271 -20.78 -9.89 41.01
C SER A 271 -19.43 -9.32 41.47
N ALA A 272 -18.57 -10.13 42.09
CA ALA A 272 -17.24 -9.68 42.49
C ALA A 272 -16.33 -9.37 41.29
N ASP A 273 -15.39 -8.46 41.50
CA ASP A 273 -14.37 -8.12 40.52
C ASP A 273 -13.49 -9.34 40.21
N ARG A 274 -13.28 -9.60 38.92
CA ARG A 274 -12.56 -10.78 38.43
C ARG A 274 -11.17 -10.42 37.95
N THR A 275 -10.21 -11.29 38.23
CA THR A 275 -8.84 -11.16 37.73
C THR A 275 -8.68 -11.98 36.46
N ILE A 276 -8.46 -11.29 35.33
CA ILE A 276 -8.38 -11.89 34.00
C ILE A 276 -6.94 -11.81 33.48
N CYS A 277 -6.42 -12.93 32.99
CA CYS A 277 -5.18 -12.98 32.23
C CYS A 277 -5.45 -12.97 30.72
N LEU A 278 -4.72 -12.12 30.00
CA LEU A 278 -4.81 -11.96 28.55
C LEU A 278 -3.47 -12.31 27.92
N TYR A 279 -3.48 -13.29 27.02
CA TYR A 279 -2.30 -13.72 26.27
C TYR A 279 -2.41 -13.25 24.83
N GLY A 280 -1.33 -12.70 24.28
CA GLY A 280 -1.29 -12.26 22.89
C GLY A 280 0.09 -11.77 22.47
N TRP A 281 0.20 -11.39 21.20
CA TRP A 281 1.41 -10.80 20.64
C TRP A 281 1.43 -9.29 20.89
N VAL A 282 2.60 -8.76 21.22
CA VAL A 282 2.81 -7.30 21.35
C VAL A 282 3.17 -6.74 19.98
N HIS A 283 2.48 -5.67 19.58
CA HIS A 283 2.70 -4.94 18.35
C HIS A 283 2.98 -3.47 18.65
N GLY A 284 3.59 -2.79 17.68
CA GLY A 284 4.00 -1.38 17.81
C GLY A 284 5.40 -1.21 18.42
N ALA A 285 5.68 0.00 18.91
CA ALA A 285 6.93 0.32 19.60
C ALA A 285 7.00 -0.28 21.00
#